data_AF-A0A8R1V549-F1
#
_entry.id   AF-A0A8R1V549-F1
#
_cell.length_a   1.000
_cell.length_b   1.000
_cell.length_c   1.000
_cell.angle_alpha   90.00
_cell.angle_beta   90.00
_cell.angle_gamma   90.00
#
_symmetry.space_group_name_H-M   'P 1'
#
loop_
_entity.id
_entity.type
_entity.pdbx_description
1 polymer ?
#
loop_
_entity_poly.entity_id
_entity_poly.type
_entity_poly.pdbx_seq_one_letter_code
_entity_poly.pdbx_strand_id
1 'polypeptide(L)'
;HRMGDVEDRKRSAEEEKEDAETSSSEKVEEGSSEKKKARKEDDGPLPAGWEKRMSRSKGRVYFFNLFTGTTQWEKPMDPAERPKNHDIAEVQCMHLLVKHAGSRRPASWRSDHITRSKDDARNILNGYAKEINEQSCLAEKRAKFRALVKEFSDCSSASKGGDLGFFNRKTMQPPFTKASFALDIDQMSDIVDTDSGLHLIWRLA
;
A
#
# COMPACT_ATOMS: atom_id res chain seq x y z
N HIS A 1 49.78 -38.60 4.45
CA HIS A 1 48.64 -38.74 5.38
C HIS A 1 47.61 -37.70 4.95
N ARG A 2 46.57 -37.97 4.11
CA ARG A 2 45.38 -38.87 4.24
C ARG A 2 44.66 -38.63 5.57
N MET A 3 43.36 -38.41 5.74
CA MET A 3 42.08 -38.32 4.99
C MET A 3 41.15 -37.44 5.89
N GLY A 4 39.96 -36.93 5.54
CA GLY A 4 39.02 -37.30 4.49
C GLY A 4 37.78 -36.38 4.40
N ASP A 5 36.88 -36.82 3.53
CA ASP A 5 35.68 -36.19 2.98
C ASP A 5 34.38 -36.38 3.80
N VAL A 6 33.35 -35.65 3.33
CA VAL A 6 31.89 -35.91 3.31
C VAL A 6 31.01 -35.32 4.44
N GLU A 7 29.88 -34.75 4.00
CA GLU A 7 28.61 -34.44 4.70
C GLU A 7 28.38 -32.99 5.17
N ASP A 8 27.77 -32.17 4.30
CA ASP A 8 26.57 -31.39 4.69
C ASP A 8 25.87 -30.77 3.46
N ARG A 9 25.04 -31.58 2.80
CA ARG A 9 23.99 -31.17 1.84
C ARG A 9 22.72 -31.89 2.26
N LYS A 10 21.90 -31.26 3.13
CA LYS A 10 20.48 -31.61 3.36
C LYS A 10 19.89 -30.74 4.49
N ARG A 11 19.16 -29.67 4.14
CA ARG A 11 17.94 -29.22 4.86
C ARG A 11 17.28 -28.07 4.10
N SER A 12 16.50 -28.44 3.10
CA SER A 12 15.53 -27.56 2.44
C SER A 12 14.36 -28.44 2.04
N ALA A 13 13.49 -28.68 3.01
CA ALA A 13 12.18 -29.31 2.88
C ALA A 13 11.38 -28.90 4.12
N GLU A 14 10.08 -28.69 3.93
CA GLU A 14 9.05 -28.29 4.91
C GLU A 14 8.73 -26.78 4.94
N GLU A 15 8.03 -26.31 3.90
CA GLU A 15 6.73 -25.60 4.03
C GLU A 15 6.12 -25.42 2.62
N GLU A 16 5.65 -26.55 2.06
CA GLU A 16 4.63 -26.60 1.02
C GLU A 16 3.38 -27.21 1.66
N LYS A 17 2.25 -26.49 1.59
CA LYS A 17 0.83 -26.94 1.62
C LYS A 17 -0.03 -25.70 1.85
N GLU A 18 -0.77 -25.23 0.85
CA GLU A 18 -2.23 -25.37 0.65
C GLU A 18 -2.53 -24.29 -0.44
N ASP A 19 -3.26 -24.44 -1.54
CA ASP A 19 -4.35 -25.33 -1.94
C ASP A 19 -4.43 -25.43 -3.47
N ALA A 20 -4.60 -26.63 -3.99
CA ALA A 20 -5.11 -26.87 -5.34
C ALA A 20 -6.02 -28.10 -5.27
N GLU A 21 -7.33 -27.85 -5.12
CA GLU A 21 -8.35 -28.89 -5.12
C GLU A 21 -9.09 -28.96 -6.47
N THR A 22 -8.97 -30.15 -7.09
CA THR A 22 -9.95 -30.98 -7.83
C THR A 22 -10.85 -30.41 -8.96
N SER A 23 -10.68 -30.98 -10.17
CA SER A 23 -11.63 -31.91 -10.85
C SER A 23 -11.26 -32.02 -12.36
N SER A 24 -10.56 -33.06 -12.85
CA SER A 24 -11.05 -34.34 -13.45
C SER A 24 -12.17 -34.18 -14.51
N SER A 25 -12.23 -34.82 -15.68
CA SER A 25 -11.37 -35.56 -16.63
C SER A 25 -12.27 -35.84 -17.85
N GLU A 26 -11.78 -35.82 -19.10
CA GLU A 26 -12.17 -36.80 -20.16
C GLU A 26 -11.38 -36.60 -21.48
N LYS A 27 -10.96 -37.72 -22.07
CA LYS A 27 -10.22 -37.86 -23.34
C LYS A 27 -11.18 -38.09 -24.50
N VAL A 28 -10.88 -37.56 -25.70
CA VAL A 28 -11.06 -38.29 -26.98
C VAL A 28 -10.02 -37.81 -28.03
N GLU A 29 -9.64 -38.74 -28.90
CA GLU A 29 -8.51 -38.72 -29.84
C GLU A 29 -8.73 -37.99 -31.18
N GLU A 30 -7.57 -37.68 -31.79
CA GLU A 30 -7.20 -37.63 -33.22
C GLU A 30 -7.88 -36.70 -34.25
N GLY A 31 -7.03 -35.79 -34.77
CA GLY A 31 -6.77 -35.70 -36.21
C GLY A 31 -7.49 -34.60 -37.00
N SER A 32 -6.80 -33.50 -37.30
CA SER A 32 -6.60 -32.99 -38.67
C SER A 32 -5.98 -31.58 -38.67
N SER A 33 -5.16 -31.37 -39.68
CA SER A 33 -4.28 -30.26 -39.98
C SER A 33 -4.96 -28.90 -40.12
N GLU A 34 -4.16 -27.85 -39.90
CA GLU A 34 -4.31 -26.50 -40.46
C GLU A 34 -5.36 -25.55 -39.87
N LYS A 35 -4.92 -24.81 -38.84
CA LYS A 35 -4.72 -23.35 -38.93
C LYS A 35 -3.95 -22.85 -37.71
N LYS A 36 -2.63 -22.73 -37.84
CA LYS A 36 -1.84 -21.86 -36.93
C LYS A 36 -2.24 -20.41 -37.20
N LYS A 37 -3.34 -19.97 -36.57
CA LYS A 37 -3.61 -18.54 -36.41
C LYS A 37 -2.60 -18.04 -35.40
N ALA A 38 -1.55 -17.38 -35.90
CA ALA A 38 -0.59 -16.68 -35.06
C ALA A 38 -1.37 -15.86 -34.02
N ARG A 39 -1.22 -16.22 -32.73
CA ARG A 39 -1.63 -15.37 -31.61
C ARG A 39 -0.77 -14.12 -31.76
N LYS A 40 -1.33 -13.05 -32.31
CA LYS A 40 -0.79 -11.71 -32.09
C LYS A 40 -0.76 -11.55 -30.58
N GLU A 41 0.43 -11.50 -30.01
CA GLU A 41 0.62 -11.03 -28.64
C GLU A 41 0.05 -9.62 -28.62
N ASP A 42 -1.11 -9.51 -27.98
CA ASP A 42 -1.82 -8.25 -27.83
C ASP A 42 -1.05 -7.40 -26.80
N ASP A 43 -0.08 -6.64 -27.30
CA ASP A 43 0.73 -5.66 -26.56
C ASP A 43 -0.06 -4.36 -26.27
N GLY A 44 -1.40 -4.39 -26.39
CA GLY A 44 -2.24 -3.29 -25.95
C GLY A 44 -2.10 -3.00 -24.44
N PRO A 45 -2.23 -1.73 -24.02
CA PRO A 45 -2.12 -1.32 -22.63
C PRO A 45 -3.12 -2.08 -21.75
N LEU A 46 -2.71 -2.42 -20.53
CA LEU A 46 -3.60 -3.08 -19.58
C LEU A 46 -4.73 -2.15 -19.13
N PRO A 47 -5.90 -2.70 -18.77
CA PRO A 47 -6.93 -1.93 -18.10
C PRO A 47 -6.41 -1.30 -16.80
N ALA A 48 -7.00 -0.18 -16.39
CA ALA A 48 -6.56 0.57 -15.22
C ALA A 48 -6.53 -0.31 -13.96
N GLY A 49 -5.48 -0.17 -13.15
CA GLY A 49 -5.31 -0.91 -11.91
C GLY A 49 -4.71 -2.31 -12.05
N TRP A 50 -4.27 -2.71 -13.25
CA TRP A 50 -3.52 -3.95 -13.48
C TRP A 50 -2.06 -3.69 -13.84
N GLU A 51 -1.17 -4.55 -13.34
CA GLU A 51 0.26 -4.53 -13.67
C GLU A 51 0.71 -5.88 -14.24
N LYS A 52 1.43 -5.88 -15.37
CA LYS A 52 2.05 -7.08 -15.96
C LYS A 52 3.36 -7.38 -15.22
N ARG A 53 3.49 -8.54 -14.60
CA ARG A 53 4.71 -8.99 -13.90
C ARG A 53 5.18 -10.34 -14.41
N MET A 54 6.44 -10.68 -14.14
CA MET A 54 7.04 -11.98 -14.51
C MET A 54 7.33 -12.81 -13.26
N SER A 55 6.89 -14.07 -13.28
CA SER A 55 7.16 -15.00 -12.18
C SER A 55 8.64 -15.37 -12.13
N ARG A 56 9.25 -15.26 -10.95
CA ARG A 56 10.66 -15.58 -10.70
C ARG A 56 11.00 -17.06 -10.92
N SER A 57 10.04 -17.96 -10.72
CA SER A 57 10.29 -19.41 -10.78
C SER A 57 10.14 -19.99 -12.19
N LYS A 58 9.21 -19.45 -12.98
CA LYS A 58 8.81 -20.05 -14.27
C LYS A 58 8.94 -19.09 -15.46
N GLY A 59 9.37 -17.85 -15.24
CA GLY A 59 9.47 -16.82 -16.28
C GLY A 59 8.12 -16.47 -16.94
N ARG A 60 7.00 -16.93 -16.37
CA ARG A 60 5.66 -16.74 -16.94
C ARG A 60 5.09 -15.39 -16.51
N VAL A 61 4.47 -14.70 -17.45
CA VAL A 61 3.73 -13.46 -17.18
C VAL A 61 2.49 -13.75 -16.33
N TYR A 62 2.26 -12.91 -15.32
CA TYR A 62 1.01 -12.82 -14.57
C TYR A 62 0.58 -11.35 -14.46
N PHE A 63 -0.68 -11.13 -14.11
CA PHE A 63 -1.27 -9.81 -13.93
C PHE A 63 -1.59 -9.59 -12.45
N PHE A 64 -1.10 -8.49 -11.89
CA PHE A 64 -1.26 -8.13 -10.48
C PHE A 64 -2.28 -7.00 -10.36
N ASN A 65 -3.29 -7.19 -9.51
CA ASN A 65 -4.28 -6.17 -9.18
C ASN A 65 -3.65 -5.18 -8.18
N LEU A 66 -3.49 -3.93 -8.59
CA LEU A 66 -2.86 -2.87 -7.81
C LEU A 66 -3.71 -2.44 -6.59
N PHE A 67 -5.01 -2.74 -6.57
CA PHE A 67 -5.91 -2.36 -5.47
C PHE A 67 -6.04 -3.44 -4.40
N THR A 68 -6.08 -4.71 -4.78
CA THR A 68 -6.30 -5.85 -3.86
C THR A 68 -5.03 -6.64 -3.58
N GLY A 69 -3.98 -6.46 -4.37
CA GLY A 69 -2.77 -7.28 -4.31
C GLY A 69 -2.93 -8.71 -4.84
N THR A 70 -4.07 -9.06 -5.43
CA THR A 70 -4.30 -10.39 -6.00
C THR A 70 -3.62 -10.56 -7.36
N THR A 71 -3.41 -11.81 -7.79
CA THR A 71 -2.77 -12.13 -9.08
C THR A 71 -3.66 -13.04 -9.92
N GLN A 72 -3.54 -12.93 -11.25
CA GLN A 72 -4.18 -13.82 -12.21
C GLN A 72 -3.27 -14.10 -13.42
N TRP A 73 -3.52 -15.21 -14.12
CA TRP A 73 -2.72 -15.59 -15.29
C TRP A 73 -3.30 -15.06 -16.60
N GLU A 74 -4.62 -14.89 -16.67
CA GLU A 74 -5.36 -14.40 -17.81
C GLU A 74 -5.25 -12.88 -17.92
N LYS A 75 -5.07 -12.36 -19.14
CA LYS A 75 -5.02 -10.91 -19.38
C LYS A 75 -6.38 -10.30 -19.01
N PRO A 76 -6.45 -9.37 -18.06
CA PRO A 76 -7.69 -8.71 -17.69
C PRO A 76 -8.22 -7.88 -18.86
N MET A 77 -9.53 -7.95 -19.08
CA MET A 77 -10.21 -7.14 -20.10
C MET A 77 -10.82 -5.87 -19.49
N ASP A 78 -11.19 -5.93 -18.21
CA ASP A 78 -11.81 -4.83 -17.47
C ASP A 78 -10.83 -4.19 -16.46
N PRO A 79 -11.03 -2.90 -16.11
CA PRO A 79 -10.30 -2.25 -15.03
C PRO A 79 -10.37 -3.07 -13.73
N ALA A 80 -9.29 -3.08 -12.97
CA ALA A 80 -9.26 -3.76 -11.69
C ALA A 80 -10.33 -3.16 -10.76
N GLU A 81 -11.15 -4.03 -10.17
CA GLU A 81 -12.13 -3.59 -9.18
C GLU A 81 -11.42 -3.19 -7.90
N ARG A 82 -11.75 -1.98 -7.42
CA ARG A 82 -11.36 -1.55 -6.07
C ARG A 82 -12.26 -2.28 -5.07
N PRO A 83 -11.69 -2.84 -3.99
CA PRO A 83 -12.52 -3.35 -2.91
C PRO A 83 -13.41 -2.21 -2.44
N LYS A 84 -14.72 -2.47 -2.39
CA LYS A 84 -15.66 -1.46 -1.92
C LYS A 84 -15.26 -1.11 -0.50
N ASN A 85 -15.43 0.15 -0.12
CA ASN A 85 -14.98 0.66 1.16
C ASN A 85 -15.40 -0.25 2.34
N HIS A 86 -16.61 -0.82 2.29
CA HIS A 86 -17.12 -1.73 3.33
C HIS A 86 -16.39 -3.09 3.48
N ASP A 87 -15.66 -3.55 2.46
CA ASP A 87 -15.00 -4.87 2.46
C ASP A 87 -13.59 -4.80 3.06
N ILE A 88 -13.04 -3.59 3.19
CA ILE A 88 -11.72 -3.37 3.80
C ILE A 88 -11.88 -3.43 5.32
N ALA A 89 -11.39 -4.51 5.93
CA ALA A 89 -11.44 -4.69 7.39
C ALA A 89 -10.50 -3.72 8.11
N GLU A 90 -9.26 -3.59 7.60
CA GLU A 90 -8.19 -2.79 8.20
C GLU A 90 -7.34 -2.10 7.14
N VAL A 91 -6.75 -0.97 7.53
CA VAL A 91 -5.78 -0.22 6.72
C VAL A 91 -4.55 0.09 7.57
N GLN A 92 -3.41 0.28 6.93
CA GLN A 92 -2.21 0.82 7.58
C GLN A 92 -1.95 2.22 7.04
N CYS A 93 -1.77 3.20 7.93
CA CYS A 93 -1.46 4.58 7.53
C CYS A 93 -0.30 5.14 8.35
N MET A 94 0.43 6.08 7.74
CA MET A 94 1.24 7.05 8.46
C MET A 94 0.58 8.43 8.40
N HIS A 95 0.86 9.28 9.39
CA HIS A 95 0.29 10.62 9.41
C HIS A 95 1.26 11.71 9.90
N LEU A 96 0.99 12.94 9.48
CA LEU A 96 1.61 14.16 10.00
C LEU A 96 0.52 14.98 10.70
N LEU A 97 0.65 15.15 12.02
CA LEU A 97 -0.29 15.93 12.83
C LEU A 97 0.30 17.30 13.15
N VAL A 98 -0.45 18.37 12.86
CA VAL A 98 -0.16 19.71 13.39
C VAL A 98 -1.30 20.12 14.31
N LYS A 99 -0.96 20.30 15.59
CA LYS A 99 -1.91 20.79 16.60
C LYS A 99 -2.08 22.30 16.53
N HIS A 100 -3.16 22.79 17.11
CA HIS A 100 -3.46 24.21 17.29
C HIS A 100 -4.04 24.44 18.68
N ALA A 101 -4.24 25.71 19.06
CA ALA A 101 -4.77 26.10 20.38
C ALA A 101 -6.13 25.45 20.72
N GLY A 102 -6.93 25.14 19.70
CA GLY A 102 -8.24 24.47 19.83
C GLY A 102 -8.19 22.94 19.76
N SER A 103 -7.00 22.32 19.67
CA SER A 103 -6.88 20.87 19.75
C SER A 103 -7.20 20.41 21.18
N ARG A 104 -7.86 19.26 21.34
CA ARG A 104 -8.27 18.68 22.65
C ARG A 104 -7.15 18.60 23.69
N ARG A 105 -5.90 18.50 23.23
CA ARG A 105 -4.69 18.54 24.05
C ARG A 105 -3.63 19.34 23.32
N PRO A 106 -3.55 20.67 23.53
CA PRO A 106 -2.65 21.58 22.81
C PRO A 106 -1.22 21.52 23.37
N ALA A 107 -0.67 20.31 23.42
CA ALA A 107 0.69 20.00 23.86
C ALA A 107 1.19 18.75 23.12
N SER A 108 2.47 18.66 22.83
CA SER A 108 3.13 17.53 22.18
C SER A 108 4.51 17.30 22.77
N TRP A 109 5.21 16.28 22.30
CA TRP A 109 6.62 16.06 22.67
C TRP A 109 7.55 17.19 22.19
N ARG A 110 7.07 18.05 21.27
CA ARG A 110 7.82 19.18 20.71
C ARG A 110 7.57 20.48 21.45
N SER A 111 6.45 20.57 22.17
CA SER A 111 6.00 21.82 22.80
C SER A 111 4.97 21.54 23.87
N ASP A 112 5.25 22.03 25.09
CA ASP A 112 4.32 21.90 26.22
C ASP A 112 3.04 22.73 26.06
N HIS A 113 3.11 23.82 25.27
CA HIS A 113 2.00 24.77 25.11
C HIS A 113 1.89 25.25 23.66
N ILE A 114 0.92 24.71 22.93
CA ILE A 114 0.68 25.02 21.53
C ILE A 114 -0.36 26.14 21.42
N THR A 115 0.10 27.32 20.99
CA THR A 115 -0.72 28.54 20.91
C THR A 115 -1.11 28.96 19.49
N ARG A 116 -0.55 28.31 18.47
CA ARG A 116 -0.83 28.63 17.05
C ARG A 116 -2.32 28.49 16.73
N SER A 117 -2.83 29.32 15.82
CA SER A 117 -4.22 29.24 15.39
C SER A 117 -4.49 28.00 14.53
N LYS A 118 -5.76 27.68 14.31
CA LYS A 118 -6.15 26.58 13.41
C LYS A 118 -5.80 26.88 11.96
N ASP A 119 -5.90 28.14 11.55
CA ASP A 119 -5.53 28.57 10.20
C ASP A 119 -4.01 28.54 10.00
N ASP A 120 -3.22 28.90 11.00
CA ASP A 120 -1.76 28.72 10.95
C ASP A 120 -1.39 27.25 10.80
N ALA A 121 -2.03 26.36 11.58
CA ALA A 121 -1.82 24.93 11.45
C ALA A 121 -2.17 24.41 10.03
N ARG A 122 -3.23 24.94 9.42
CA ARG A 122 -3.61 24.61 8.05
C ARG A 122 -2.58 25.12 7.04
N ASN A 123 -2.08 26.35 7.21
CA ASN A 123 -1.05 26.93 6.35
C ASN A 123 0.26 26.15 6.41
N ILE A 124 0.65 25.71 7.61
CA ILE A 124 1.81 24.82 7.82
C ILE A 124 1.63 23.52 7.02
N LEU A 125 0.48 22.85 7.17
CA LEU A 125 0.21 21.61 6.44
C LEU A 125 0.12 21.79 4.93
N ASN A 126 -0.43 22.91 4.45
CA ASN A 126 -0.44 23.24 3.03
C ASN A 126 0.99 23.38 2.47
N GLY A 127 1.89 24.03 3.23
CA GLY A 127 3.30 24.11 2.89
C GLY A 127 3.95 22.73 2.76
N TYR A 128 3.73 21.87 3.76
CA TYR A 128 4.24 20.49 3.74
C TYR A 128 3.66 19.67 2.58
N ALA A 129 2.35 19.74 2.35
CA ALA A 129 1.71 19.05 1.23
C ALA A 129 2.29 19.50 -0.11
N LYS A 130 2.58 20.80 -0.26
CA LYS A 130 3.26 21.34 -1.45
C LYS A 130 4.65 20.74 -1.63
N GLU A 131 5.50 20.78 -0.59
CA GLU A 131 6.86 20.22 -0.64
C GLU A 131 6.88 18.72 -0.95
N ILE A 132 5.90 17.97 -0.42
CA ILE A 132 5.74 16.54 -0.72
C ILE A 132 5.33 16.37 -2.19
N ASN A 133 4.36 17.15 -2.67
CA ASN A 133 3.86 17.00 -4.04
C ASN A 133 4.85 17.45 -5.12
N GLU A 134 5.78 18.35 -4.79
CA GLU A 134 6.88 18.79 -5.66
C GLU A 134 7.94 17.70 -5.89
N GLN A 135 7.96 16.59 -5.13
CA GLN A 135 8.91 15.49 -5.36
C GLN A 135 8.57 14.71 -6.64
N SER A 136 9.61 14.21 -7.32
CA SER A 136 9.49 13.69 -8.69
C SER A 136 8.87 12.30 -8.76
N CYS A 137 9.12 11.45 -7.76
CA CYS A 137 8.65 10.08 -7.74
C CYS A 137 8.06 9.68 -6.38
N LEU A 138 7.29 8.58 -6.37
CA LEU A 138 6.60 8.09 -5.17
C LEU A 138 7.55 7.81 -3.99
N ALA A 139 8.73 7.26 -4.26
CA ALA A 139 9.73 6.97 -3.24
C ALA A 139 10.23 8.26 -2.54
N GLU A 140 10.50 9.31 -3.32
CA GLU A 140 10.87 10.63 -2.79
C GLU A 140 9.72 11.29 -2.03
N LYS A 141 8.48 11.21 -2.55
CA LYS A 141 7.28 11.70 -1.84
C LYS A 141 7.14 11.04 -0.47
N ARG A 142 7.26 9.71 -0.40
CA ARG A 142 7.23 8.94 0.86
C ARG A 142 8.37 9.34 1.80
N ALA A 143 9.59 9.47 1.28
CA ALA A 143 10.76 9.86 2.08
C ALA A 143 10.58 11.27 2.66
N LYS A 144 10.12 12.22 1.86
CA LYS A 144 9.85 13.60 2.27
C LYS A 144 8.74 13.67 3.32
N PHE A 145 7.64 12.93 3.13
CA PHE A 145 6.57 12.82 4.12
C PHE A 145 7.11 12.33 5.47
N ARG A 146 7.87 11.22 5.47
CA ARG A 146 8.46 10.66 6.70
C ARG A 146 9.44 11.62 7.38
N ALA A 147 10.23 12.37 6.61
CA ALA A 147 11.15 13.39 7.14
C ALA A 147 10.37 14.50 7.85
N LEU A 148 9.37 15.07 7.19
CA LEU A 148 8.50 16.11 7.77
C LEU A 148 7.76 15.62 9.01
N VAL A 149 7.31 14.36 9.02
CA VAL A 149 6.69 13.76 10.21
C VAL A 149 7.64 13.71 11.39
N LYS A 150 8.87 13.21 11.19
CA LYS A 150 9.86 13.09 12.26
C LYS A 150 10.20 14.44 12.89
N GLU A 151 10.27 15.48 12.07
CA GLU A 151 10.69 16.81 12.50
C GLU A 151 9.54 17.65 13.07
N PHE A 152 8.36 17.56 12.47
CA PHE A 152 7.28 18.53 12.69
C PHE A 152 5.99 17.97 13.27
N SER A 153 5.77 16.65 13.27
CA SER A 153 4.51 16.07 13.75
C SER A 153 4.38 16.20 15.28
N ASP A 154 3.24 16.71 15.71
CA ASP A 154 2.83 16.82 17.11
C ASP A 154 2.26 15.51 17.70
N CYS A 155 2.38 14.40 16.95
CA CYS A 155 2.03 13.06 17.41
C CYS A 155 3.28 12.29 17.86
N SER A 156 3.14 11.42 18.88
CA SER A 156 4.23 10.54 19.34
C SER A 156 4.64 9.48 18.29
N SER A 157 3.78 9.20 17.31
CA SER A 157 4.10 8.35 16.15
C SER A 157 5.25 8.91 15.30
N ALA A 158 5.65 10.18 15.48
CA ALA A 158 6.81 10.78 14.83
C ALA A 158 8.08 9.94 14.99
N SER A 159 8.27 9.33 16.17
CA SER A 159 9.38 8.40 16.46
C SER A 159 9.41 7.16 15.54
N LYS A 160 8.26 6.76 15.00
CA LYS A 160 8.07 5.65 14.05
C LYS A 160 7.88 6.15 12.61
N GLY A 161 8.27 7.39 12.32
CA GLY A 161 8.05 8.03 11.03
C GLY A 161 6.57 8.20 10.68
N GLY A 162 5.71 8.34 11.69
CA GLY A 162 4.27 8.58 11.53
C GLY A 162 3.40 7.34 11.47
N ASP A 163 4.00 6.15 11.40
CA ASP A 163 3.28 4.90 11.27
C ASP A 163 2.37 4.64 12.48
N LEU A 164 1.09 4.40 12.20
CA LEU A 164 0.06 4.10 13.19
C LEU A 164 -0.23 2.60 13.31
N GLY A 165 0.41 1.75 12.50
CA GLY A 165 0.08 0.34 12.36
C GLY A 165 -1.26 0.12 11.67
N PHE A 166 -1.73 -1.13 11.69
CA PHE A 166 -3.05 -1.49 11.17
C PHE A 166 -4.15 -1.03 12.14
N PHE A 167 -5.26 -0.54 11.56
CA PHE A 167 -6.45 -0.20 12.33
C PHE A 167 -7.73 -0.40 11.54
N ASN A 168 -8.80 -0.71 12.27
CA ASN A 168 -10.15 -0.80 11.73
C ASN A 168 -10.93 0.52 11.89
N ARG A 169 -12.16 0.54 11.40
CA ARG A 169 -13.01 1.75 11.36
C ARG A 169 -13.37 2.34 12.73
N LYS A 170 -13.28 1.56 13.80
CA LYS A 170 -13.70 1.98 15.14
C LYS A 170 -12.53 2.47 15.99
N THR A 171 -11.29 2.29 15.53
CA THR A 171 -10.09 2.60 16.31
C THR A 171 -9.76 4.10 16.35
N MET A 172 -9.95 4.82 15.24
CA MET A 172 -9.58 6.23 15.09
C MET A 172 -10.81 7.16 15.09
N GLN A 173 -10.58 8.47 15.25
CA GLN A 173 -11.66 9.47 15.19
C GLN A 173 -12.39 9.43 13.83
N PRO A 174 -13.72 9.66 13.78
CA PRO A 174 -14.50 9.44 12.57
C PRO A 174 -14.00 10.17 11.31
N PRO A 175 -13.59 11.47 11.37
CA PRO A 175 -13.04 12.14 10.19
C PRO A 175 -11.74 11.49 9.69
N PHE A 176 -10.87 11.06 10.61
CA PHE A 176 -9.62 10.36 10.31
C PHE A 176 -9.89 9.03 9.62
N THR A 177 -10.71 8.17 10.25
CA THR A 177 -11.11 6.88 9.67
C THR A 177 -11.74 7.04 8.29
N LYS A 178 -12.68 7.98 8.15
CA LYS A 178 -13.37 8.20 6.87
C LYS A 178 -12.37 8.52 5.75
N ALA A 179 -11.38 9.37 6.02
CA ALA A 179 -10.34 9.71 5.07
C ALA A 179 -9.41 8.53 4.80
N SER A 180 -8.85 7.88 5.84
CA SER A 180 -7.90 6.77 5.70
C SER A 180 -8.43 5.63 4.83
N PHE A 181 -9.70 5.25 5.02
CA PHE A 181 -10.30 4.16 4.25
C PHE A 181 -10.73 4.58 2.83
N ALA A 182 -10.87 5.88 2.56
CA ALA A 182 -11.16 6.39 1.23
C ALA A 182 -9.91 6.52 0.34
N LEU A 183 -8.71 6.45 0.93
CA LEU A 183 -7.45 6.53 0.20
C LEU A 183 -7.14 5.20 -0.51
N ASP A 184 -6.58 5.27 -1.70
CA ASP A 184 -5.83 4.15 -2.30
C ASP A 184 -4.51 3.93 -1.56
N ILE A 185 -3.95 2.73 -1.71
CA ILE A 185 -2.56 2.47 -1.31
C ILE A 185 -1.67 3.50 -2.02
N ASP A 186 -0.76 4.09 -1.26
CA ASP A 186 0.16 5.12 -1.74
C ASP A 186 -0.43 6.48 -2.09
N GLN A 187 -1.69 6.70 -1.70
CA GLN A 187 -2.31 8.00 -1.76
C GLN A 187 -2.11 8.78 -0.46
N MET A 188 -1.89 10.09 -0.62
CA MET A 188 -1.94 11.08 0.46
C MET A 188 -3.31 11.78 0.46
N SER A 189 -3.87 12.03 1.63
CA SER A 189 -5.12 12.78 1.79
C SER A 189 -4.93 14.28 1.61
N ASP A 190 -6.06 14.98 1.45
CA ASP A 190 -6.16 16.39 1.84
C ASP A 190 -6.00 16.57 3.36
N ILE A 191 -6.08 17.81 3.84
CA ILE A 191 -6.03 18.11 5.26
C ILE A 191 -7.29 17.60 5.96
N VAL A 192 -7.11 16.69 6.92
CA VAL A 192 -8.19 16.09 7.72
C VAL A 192 -8.25 16.77 9.08
N ASP A 193 -9.44 17.21 9.47
CA ASP A 193 -9.71 17.93 10.70
C ASP A 193 -10.30 16.99 11.77
N THR A 194 -9.73 17.01 12.96
CA THR A 194 -10.13 16.17 14.10
C THR A 194 -9.96 16.94 15.41
N ASP A 195 -10.48 16.41 16.51
CA ASP A 195 -10.26 17.00 17.84
C ASP A 195 -8.78 16.99 18.24
N SER A 196 -7.96 16.12 17.64
CA SER A 196 -6.53 16.11 17.91
C SER A 196 -5.77 17.26 17.24
N GLY A 197 -6.35 17.93 16.25
CA GLY A 197 -5.66 18.85 15.34
C GLY A 197 -5.86 18.45 13.88
N LEU A 198 -5.04 19.04 12.99
CA LEU A 198 -5.10 18.82 11.55
C LEU A 198 -4.08 17.76 11.11
N HIS A 199 -4.44 16.95 10.12
CA HIS A 199 -3.63 15.82 9.67
C HIS A 199 -3.43 15.81 8.15
N LEU A 200 -2.26 15.38 7.71
CA LEU A 200 -2.09 14.71 6.43
C LEU A 200 -1.96 13.21 6.68
N ILE A 201 -2.62 12.39 5.88
CA ILE A 201 -2.66 10.94 6.02
C ILE A 201 -2.07 10.32 4.76
N TRP A 202 -1.23 9.31 4.89
CA TRP A 202 -0.70 8.51 3.78
C TRP A 202 -1.02 7.04 4.01
N ARG A 203 -1.71 6.40 3.07
CA ARG A 203 -2.05 4.98 3.18
C ARG A 203 -0.90 4.08 2.70
N LEU A 204 -0.51 3.12 3.52
CA LEU A 204 0.57 2.17 3.28
C LEU A 204 0.06 0.82 2.79
N ALA A 205 -1.08 0.35 3.33
CA ALA A 205 -1.78 -0.89 2.98
C ALA A 205 -3.30 -0.71 3.15
#